data_AF-A0AAV0YNR5-F1
#
_entry.id   AF-A0AAV0YNR5-F1
#
_cell.length_a   1.000
_cell.length_b   1.000
_cell.length_c   1.000
_cell.angle_alpha   90.00
_cell.angle_beta   90.00
_cell.angle_gamma   90.00
#
_symmetry.space_group_name_H-M   'P 1'
#
loop_
_entity.id
_entity.type
_entity.pdbx_description
1 polymer ?
#
loop_
_entity_poly.entity_id
_entity_poly.type
_entity_poly.pdbx_seq_one_letter_code
_entity_poly.pdbx_strand_id
1 'polypeptide(L)'
;MIYGRCAACKSQRRKCPSDCIFFPYFPANDPQRFAYVHKIYGGSNVGKMLKQLPYYVREHAANSLYLEAKYESNLNLKFVMPQSNYMAQFQWPNQTPN
;
A
#
# COMPACT_ATOMS: atom_id res chain seq x y z
N MET A 1 -5.12 15.21 15.02
CA MET A 1 -4.45 15.74 13.81
C MET A 1 -3.11 15.05 13.67
N ILE A 2 -2.90 14.29 12.59
CA ILE A 2 -1.60 13.65 12.31
C ILE A 2 -0.67 14.74 11.77
N TYR A 3 0.04 15.44 12.66
CA TYR A 3 1.09 16.40 12.28
C TYR A 3 2.42 15.64 12.20
N GLY A 4 2.87 15.26 11.01
CA GLY A 4 4.16 14.59 10.86
C GLY A 4 4.45 14.04 9.48
N ARG A 5 5.73 13.82 9.16
CA ARG A 5 6.16 13.18 7.90
C ARG A 5 5.66 11.72 7.86
N CYS A 6 5.07 11.29 6.74
CA CYS A 6 4.68 9.88 6.56
C CYS A 6 5.89 8.94 6.58
N ALA A 7 5.66 7.64 6.79
CA ALA A 7 6.74 6.64 6.81
C ALA A 7 7.54 6.63 5.50
N ALA A 8 6.85 6.81 4.36
CA ALA A 8 7.48 6.87 3.05
C ALA A 8 8.51 8.00 2.91
N CYS A 9 8.10 9.22 3.23
CA CYS A 9 8.97 10.39 3.13
C CYS A 9 10.07 10.38 4.19
N LYS A 10 9.80 9.80 5.38
CA LYS A 10 10.83 9.58 6.40
C LYS A 10 11.93 8.63 5.90
N SER A 11 11.57 7.50 5.30
CA SER A 11 12.53 6.54 4.74
C SER A 11 13.30 7.10 3.55
N GLN A 12 12.66 7.92 2.71
CA GLN A 12 13.31 8.58 1.57
C GLN A 12 14.08 9.85 1.94
N ARG A 13 14.16 10.21 3.24
CA ARG A 13 14.81 11.43 3.75
C ARG A 13 14.38 12.72 3.02
N ARG A 14 13.12 12.78 2.59
CA ARG A 14 12.55 13.92 1.85
C ARG A 14 11.44 14.63 2.65
N LYS A 15 11.14 15.87 2.26
CA LYS A 15 10.00 16.61 2.84
C LYS A 15 8.69 15.93 2.42
N CYS A 16 7.75 15.79 3.36
CA CYS A 16 6.42 15.27 3.06
C CYS A 16 5.53 16.43 2.58
N PRO A 17 5.07 16.44 1.31
CA PRO A 17 4.10 17.43 0.87
C PRO A 17 2.76 17.21 1.58
N SER A 18 1.92 18.24 1.63
CA SER A 18 0.54 18.14 2.15
C SER A 18 -0.31 17.16 1.34
N ASP A 19 -0.11 17.12 0.02
CA ASP A 19 -0.78 16.19 -0.90
C ASP A 19 0.04 14.89 -1.13
N CYS A 20 0.57 14.32 -0.06
CA CYS A 20 1.36 13.10 -0.17
C CYS A 20 0.45 11.87 -0.31
N ILE A 21 0.49 11.19 -1.46
CA ILE A 21 -0.29 9.97 -1.71
C ILE A 21 -0.01 8.85 -0.68
N PHE A 22 1.18 8.82 -0.07
CA PHE A 22 1.54 7.81 0.92
C PHE A 22 1.04 8.16 2.33
N PHE A 23 0.66 9.40 2.60
CA PHE A 23 0.28 9.86 3.93
C PHE A 23 -0.90 9.11 4.54
N PRO A 24 -2.04 8.93 3.84
CA PRO A 24 -3.19 8.21 4.42
C PRO A 24 -2.91 6.70 4.61
N TYR A 25 -2.01 6.11 3.83
CA TYR A 25 -1.80 4.65 3.81
C TYR A 25 -0.56 4.18 4.57
N PHE A 26 0.44 5.04 4.75
CA PHE A 26 1.72 4.74 5.40
C PHE A 26 2.03 5.77 6.49
N PRO A 27 1.32 5.70 7.63
CA PRO A 27 1.52 6.62 8.74
C PRO A 27 2.91 6.46 9.37
N ALA A 28 3.42 7.52 9.99
CA ALA A 28 4.74 7.51 10.64
C ALA A 28 4.86 6.53 11.82
N ASN A 29 3.72 6.12 12.38
CA ASN A 29 3.63 5.19 13.50
C ASN A 29 4.07 3.76 13.13
N ASP A 30 3.96 3.41 11.84
CA ASP A 30 4.35 2.09 11.34
C ASP A 30 5.40 2.22 10.23
N PRO A 31 6.67 2.50 10.59
CA PRO A 31 7.75 2.63 9.61
C PRO A 31 8.10 1.29 8.94
N GLN A 32 7.86 0.16 9.61
CA GLN A 32 8.14 -1.18 9.08
C GLN A 32 7.23 -1.49 7.91
N ARG A 33 5.95 -1.08 7.98
CA ARG A 33 5.00 -1.21 6.87
C ARG A 33 5.54 -0.68 5.55
N PHE A 34 6.10 0.54 5.57
CA PHE A 34 6.70 1.11 4.36
C PHE A 34 8.02 0.41 4.00
N ALA A 35 8.82 -0.02 4.97
CA ALA A 35 10.08 -0.71 4.71
C ALA A 35 9.90 -2.01 3.91
N TYR A 36 8.89 -2.82 4.23
CA TYR A 36 8.57 -4.04 3.49
C TYR A 36 8.19 -3.75 2.04
N VAL A 37 7.20 -2.87 1.84
CA VAL A 37 6.72 -2.53 0.49
C VAL A 37 7.84 -1.86 -0.33
N HIS A 38 8.64 -1.00 0.31
CA HIS A 38 9.80 -0.39 -0.34
C HIS A 38 10.85 -1.41 -0.75
N LYS A 39 11.07 -2.47 0.04
CA LYS A 39 12.04 -3.54 -0.26
C LYS A 39 11.60 -4.39 -1.46
N ILE A 40 10.32 -4.75 -1.54
CA ILE A 40 9.80 -5.66 -2.58
C ILE A 40 9.42 -4.90 -3.86
N TYR A 41 8.62 -3.84 -3.73
CA TYR A 41 8.07 -3.12 -4.88
C TYR A 41 8.86 -1.87 -5.26
N GLY A 42 9.53 -1.24 -4.28
CA GLY A 42 10.18 0.06 -4.45
C GLY A 42 9.19 1.23 -4.33
N GLY A 43 9.63 2.30 -3.65
CA GLY A 43 8.76 3.45 -3.35
C GLY A 43 8.13 4.12 -4.58
N SER A 44 8.86 4.20 -5.70
CA SER A 44 8.37 4.81 -6.94
C SER A 44 7.28 3.99 -7.61
N ASN A 45 7.39 2.65 -7.61
CA ASN A 45 6.41 1.77 -8.24
C ASN A 45 5.10 1.75 -7.46
N VAL A 46 5.18 1.66 -6.13
CA VAL A 46 3.99 1.76 -5.25
C VAL A 46 3.25 3.08 -5.49
N GLY A 47 4.00 4.18 -5.61
CA GLY A 47 3.41 5.48 -5.93
C GLY A 47 2.71 5.50 -7.28
N LYS A 48 3.28 4.86 -8.31
CA LYS A 48 2.64 4.73 -9.64
C LYS A 48 1.38 3.87 -9.58
N MET A 49 1.45 2.70 -8.93
CA MET A 49 0.30 1.79 -8.76
C MET A 49 -0.86 2.48 -8.04
N LEU A 50 -0.59 3.15 -6.92
CA LEU A 50 -1.63 3.88 -6.18
C LEU A 50 -2.22 5.03 -6.99
N LYS A 51 -1.42 5.73 -7.82
CA LYS A 51 -1.93 6.79 -8.70
C LYS A 51 -2.84 6.27 -9.81
N GLN A 52 -2.55 5.11 -10.36
CA GLN A 52 -3.35 4.47 -11.41
C GLN A 52 -4.70 3.96 -10.89
N LEU A 53 -4.80 3.67 -9.59
CA LEU A 53 -6.01 3.18 -8.97
C LEU A 53 -6.95 4.32 -8.53
N PRO A 54 -8.28 4.10 -8.59
CA PRO A 54 -9.25 5.06 -8.07
C PRO A 54 -9.19 5.16 -6.53
N TYR A 55 -9.56 6.32 -5.99
CA TYR A 55 -9.35 6.64 -4.56
C TYR A 55 -9.88 5.58 -3.59
N TYR A 56 -11.08 5.05 -3.85
CA TYR A 56 -11.76 4.09 -2.97
C TYR A 56 -11.05 2.73 -2.86
N VAL A 57 -10.25 2.31 -3.85
CA VAL A 57 -9.50 1.04 -3.77
C VAL A 57 -8.07 1.20 -3.30
N ARG A 58 -7.54 2.43 -3.24
CA ARG A 58 -6.13 2.67 -2.91
C ARG A 58 -5.77 2.17 -1.50
N GLU A 59 -6.69 2.30 -0.56
CA GLU A 59 -6.50 1.79 0.80
C GLU A 59 -6.36 0.25 0.80
N HIS A 60 -7.30 -0.44 0.13
CA HIS A 60 -7.23 -1.89 -0.02
C HIS A 60 -5.96 -2.33 -0.74
N ALA A 61 -5.59 -1.68 -1.84
CA ALA A 61 -4.38 -1.99 -2.57
C ALA A 61 -3.10 -1.77 -1.73
N ALA A 62 -3.03 -0.67 -0.97
CA ALA A 62 -1.90 -0.41 -0.08
C ALA A 62 -1.81 -1.44 1.06
N ASN A 63 -2.95 -1.93 1.56
CA ASN A 63 -3.01 -3.04 2.53
C ASN A 63 -2.52 -4.35 1.91
N SER A 64 -2.99 -4.71 0.72
CA SER A 64 -2.56 -5.92 0.01
C SER A 64 -1.06 -5.91 -0.28
N LEU A 65 -0.53 -4.81 -0.84
CA LEU A 65 0.89 -4.65 -1.12
C LEU A 65 1.74 -4.77 0.14
N TYR A 66 1.27 -4.25 1.28
CA TYR A 66 1.95 -4.40 2.56
C TYR A 66 1.94 -5.83 3.05
N LEU A 67 0.78 -6.49 3.07
CA LEU A 67 0.66 -7.86 3.55
C LEU A 67 1.55 -8.79 2.74
N GLU A 68 1.46 -8.71 1.42
CA GLU A 68 2.30 -9.47 0.50
C GLU A 68 3.77 -9.16 0.74
N ALA A 69 4.19 -7.90 0.74
CA ALA A 69 5.59 -7.55 0.98
C ALA A 69 6.10 -8.01 2.36
N LYS A 70 5.23 -8.02 3.38
CA LYS A 70 5.55 -8.56 4.70
C LYS A 70 5.74 -10.08 4.63
N TYR A 71 4.90 -10.83 3.92
CA TYR A 71 5.09 -12.27 3.74
C TYR A 71 6.35 -12.58 2.91
N GLU A 72 6.55 -11.91 1.78
CA GLU A 72 7.75 -12.02 0.92
C GLU A 72 9.05 -11.69 1.67
N SER A 73 9.00 -10.71 2.59
CA SER A 73 10.17 -10.36 3.38
C SER A 73 10.56 -11.42 4.41
N ASN A 74 9.59 -12.26 4.80
CA ASN A 74 9.75 -13.30 5.82
C ASN A 74 9.88 -14.71 5.23
N LEU A 75 9.54 -14.91 3.95
CA LEU A 75 9.63 -16.18 3.24
C LEU A 75 10.15 -15.97 1.82
N ASN A 76 11.08 -16.81 1.39
CA ASN A 76 11.69 -16.85 0.06
C ASN A 76 10.72 -17.35 -1.04
N LEU A 77 9.43 -16.99 -0.97
CA LEU A 77 8.35 -17.54 -1.79
C LEU A 77 7.63 -16.40 -2.52
N LYS A 78 7.99 -16.19 -3.79
CA LYS A 78 7.37 -15.23 -4.72
C LYS A 78 5.87 -15.50 -4.91
N PHE A 79 5.01 -14.91 -4.10
CA PHE A 79 3.67 -14.57 -4.52
C PHE A 79 3.73 -13.23 -5.25
N VAL A 80 3.49 -13.30 -6.55
CA VAL A 80 3.27 -12.12 -7.39
C VAL A 80 1.76 -11.93 -7.44
N MET A 81 1.24 -10.83 -6.91
CA MET A 81 -0.10 -10.36 -7.26
C MET A 81 -0.20 -10.29 -8.80
N PRO A 82 -1.02 -11.13 -9.45
CA PRO A 82 -1.14 -11.08 -10.89
C PRO A 82 -1.80 -9.75 -11.27
N GLN A 83 -1.10 -8.94 -12.08
CA GLN A 83 -1.60 -7.68 -12.61
C GLN A 83 -2.83 -7.82 -13.53
N SER A 84 -3.38 -9.02 -13.69
CA SER A 84 -4.42 -9.31 -14.69
C SER A 84 -5.84 -9.47 -14.15
N ASN A 85 -6.11 -9.40 -12.84
CA ASN A 85 -7.50 -9.48 -12.39
C ASN A 85 -7.77 -8.85 -11.01
N TYR A 86 -7.89 -7.53 -10.97
CA TYR A 86 -8.31 -6.78 -9.77
C TYR A 86 -9.82 -6.63 -9.63
N MET A 87 -10.64 -7.46 -10.31
CA MET A 87 -12.11 -7.38 -10.22
C MET A 87 -12.84 -8.72 -9.97
N ALA A 88 -12.15 -9.87 -9.86
CA ALA A 88 -12.84 -11.16 -9.89
C ALA A 88 -13.08 -11.88 -8.53
N GLN A 89 -12.68 -11.33 -7.38
CA GLN A 89 -12.77 -12.09 -6.10
C GLN A 89 -13.30 -11.33 -4.88
N PHE A 90 -13.79 -10.09 -5.02
CA PHE A 90 -14.58 -9.47 -3.95
C PHE A 90 -16.06 -9.85 -4.07
N GLN A 91 -16.37 -11.14 -3.86
CA GLN A 91 -17.69 -11.55 -3.40
C GLN A 91 -17.77 -11.17 -1.92
N TRP A 92 -18.30 -10.00 -1.61
CA TRP A 92 -18.68 -9.65 -0.25
C TRP A 92 -19.71 -10.69 0.27
N PRO A 93 -19.49 -11.37 1.40
CA PRO A 93 -20.58 -12.07 2.07
C PRO A 93 -21.45 -11.00 2.75
N ASN A 94 -22.71 -10.96 2.38
CA ASN A 94 -23.81 -10.16 2.94
C ASN A 94 -23.97 -8.74 2.40
N GLN A 95 -24.62 -8.64 1.24
CA GLN A 95 -25.69 -7.66 1.03
C GLN A 95 -26.95 -8.45 0.69
N THR A 96 -27.81 -8.64 1.68
CA THR A 96 -29.16 -9.21 1.53
C THR A 96 -29.98 -8.29 0.62
N PRO A 97 -30.63 -8.79 -0.43
CA PRO A 97 -31.60 -8.00 -1.17
C PRO A 97 -32.87 -7.86 -0.31
N ASN A 98 -33.32 -6.62 -0.14
CA ASN A 98 -34.73 -6.33 0.10
C ASN A 98 -35.42 -6.31 -1.27
#